data_AF-A0A0M2R6T2-F1
#
_entry.id   AF-A0A0M2R6T2-F1
#
_cell.length_a   1.000
_cell.length_b   1.000
_cell.length_c   1.000
_cell.angle_alpha   90.00
_cell.angle_beta   90.00
_cell.angle_gamma   90.00
#
_symmetry.space_group_name_H-M   'P 1'
#
loop_
_entity.id
_entity.type
_entity.pdbx_description
1 polymer ?
#
loop_
_entity_poly.entity_id
_entity_poly.type
_entity_poly.pdbx_seq_one_letter_code
_entity_poly.pdbx_strand_id
1 'polypeptide(L)'
;MARERATLDLDDLSDFKAKPPKKKLQKEVAEKVATEAGFTSRHSKPKPKVDGRSLRATNRTAQLNMSVKQETRDDFWTLASEQGFNTGEDFLIELMNFYRQNK
;
A
#
# COMPACT_ATOMS: atom_id res chain seq x y z
N MET A 1 44.81 13.92 -7.22
CA MET A 1 45.28 13.53 -5.88
C MET A 1 44.32 12.47 -5.33
N ALA A 2 44.72 11.20 -5.34
CA ALA A 2 43.91 10.13 -4.74
C ALA A 2 44.02 10.24 -3.22
N ARG A 3 42.90 10.22 -2.50
CA ARG A 3 42.88 10.28 -1.04
C ARG A 3 43.16 8.88 -0.49
N GLU A 4 44.21 8.75 0.32
CA GLU A 4 44.49 7.54 1.08
C GLU A 4 43.39 7.30 2.11
N ARG A 5 42.96 6.03 2.22
CA ARG A 5 41.95 5.60 3.19
C ARG A 5 42.64 5.26 4.50
N ALA A 6 42.13 5.80 5.61
CA ALA A 6 42.58 5.43 6.94
C ALA A 6 42.25 3.96 7.21
N THR A 7 43.24 3.20 7.67
CA THR A 7 43.08 1.84 8.19
C THR A 7 42.56 1.92 9.62
N LEU A 8 41.41 1.31 9.89
CA LEU A 8 40.92 1.10 11.25
C LEU A 8 41.55 -0.18 11.80
N ASP A 9 42.36 -0.04 12.86
CA ASP A 9 42.73 -1.17 13.71
C ASP A 9 41.52 -1.51 14.59
N LEU A 10 40.81 -2.56 14.20
CA LEU A 10 39.75 -3.14 15.02
C LEU A 10 40.43 -4.16 15.95
N ASP A 11 40.24 -4.00 17.26
CA ASP A 11 40.65 -4.96 18.28
C ASP A 11 40.08 -6.36 18.02
N ASP A 12 40.60 -7.36 18.74
CA ASP A 12 40.22 -8.77 18.61
C ASP A 12 38.69 -8.99 18.72
N LEU A 13 38.05 -9.24 17.58
CA LEU A 13 36.60 -9.48 17.45
C LEU A 13 36.21 -10.92 17.82
N SER A 14 37.11 -11.68 18.45
CA SER A 14 36.87 -13.06 18.89
C SER A 14 35.65 -13.22 19.81
N ASP A 15 35.26 -12.17 20.53
CA ASP A 15 34.07 -12.15 21.39
C ASP A 15 32.75 -11.90 20.64
N PHE A 16 32.81 -11.51 19.36
CA PHE A 16 31.63 -11.31 18.52
C PHE A 16 31.10 -12.66 18.01
N LYS A 17 30.51 -13.44 18.91
CA LYS A 17 29.87 -14.72 18.60
C LYS A 17 28.36 -14.58 18.47
N ALA A 18 27.78 -15.35 17.57
CA ALA A 18 26.34 -15.43 17.42
C ALA A 18 25.69 -15.83 18.75
N LYS A 19 24.73 -15.03 19.22
CA LYS A 19 23.97 -15.36 20.43
C LYS A 19 23.27 -16.71 20.24
N PRO A 20 23.23 -17.56 21.27
CA PRO A 20 22.57 -18.86 21.16
C PRO A 20 21.09 -18.68 20.80
N PRO A 21 20.53 -19.58 19.98
CA PRO A 21 19.14 -19.50 19.60
C PRO A 21 18.26 -19.61 20.85
N LYS A 22 17.37 -18.63 21.05
CA LYS A 22 16.41 -18.67 22.16
C LYS A 22 15.54 -19.91 22.04
N LYS A 23 15.28 -20.59 23.17
CA LYS A 23 14.33 -21.70 23.23
C LYS A 23 12.98 -21.21 22.71
N LYS A 24 12.40 -21.93 21.73
CA LYS A 24 11.07 -21.64 21.21
C LYS A 24 10.07 -21.83 22.36
N LEU A 25 9.44 -20.75 22.80
CA LEU A 25 8.36 -20.82 23.79
C LEU A 25 7.20 -21.64 23.19
N GLN A 26 6.53 -22.41 24.04
CA GLN A 26 5.35 -23.16 23.64
C GLN A 26 4.23 -22.17 23.29
N LYS A 27 3.96 -22.05 21.99
CA LYS A 27 3.03 -21.06 21.43
C LYS A 27 1.62 -21.15 22.04
N GLU A 28 1.18 -22.36 22.34
CA GLU A 28 -0.13 -22.63 22.94
C GLU A 28 -0.28 -22.04 24.35
N VAL A 29 0.78 -22.09 25.16
CA VAL A 29 0.78 -21.52 26.52
C VAL A 29 0.73 -20.00 26.45
N ALA A 30 1.48 -19.41 25.52
CA ALA A 30 1.48 -17.96 25.31
C ALA A 30 0.13 -17.43 24.79
N GLU A 31 -0.55 -18.19 23.92
CA GLU A 31 -1.87 -17.83 23.39
C GLU A 31 -2.95 -17.87 24.48
N LYS A 32 -2.94 -18.89 25.34
CA LYS A 32 -3.89 -18.99 26.48
C LYS A 32 -3.76 -17.80 27.43
N VAL A 33 -2.53 -17.49 27.87
CA VAL A 33 -2.26 -16.35 28.75
C VAL A 33 -2.65 -15.02 28.09
N ALA A 34 -2.40 -14.86 26.79
CA ALA A 34 -2.80 -13.67 26.05
C ALA A 34 -4.32 -13.51 25.99
N THR A 35 -5.08 -14.60 25.79
CA THR A 35 -6.54 -14.56 25.79
C THR A 35 -7.12 -14.27 27.17
N GLU A 36 -6.57 -14.86 28.23
CA GLU A 36 -6.99 -14.61 29.62
C GLU A 36 -6.73 -13.16 30.04
N ALA A 37 -5.63 -12.56 29.56
CA ALA A 37 -5.32 -11.15 29.76
C ALA A 37 -6.12 -10.19 28.86
N GLY A 38 -7.07 -10.70 28.07
CA GLY A 38 -7.92 -9.89 27.17
C GLY A 38 -7.21 -9.39 25.90
N PHE A 39 -6.03 -9.91 25.59
CA PHE A 39 -5.27 -9.57 24.39
C PHE A 39 -5.82 -10.32 23.17
N THR A 40 -6.77 -9.71 22.48
CA THR A 40 -7.35 -10.28 21.24
C THR A 40 -6.57 -9.81 20.01
N SER A 41 -6.06 -10.76 19.22
CA SER A 41 -5.38 -10.46 17.95
C SER A 41 -6.39 -10.00 16.90
N ARG A 42 -6.21 -8.80 16.32
CA ARG A 42 -6.99 -8.30 15.17
C ARG A 42 -6.67 -9.05 13.85
N HIS A 43 -5.88 -10.12 13.88
CA HIS A 43 -5.34 -10.79 12.69
C HIS A 43 -5.79 -12.24 12.49
N SER A 44 -6.85 -12.70 13.17
CA SER A 44 -7.35 -14.09 13.01
C SER A 44 -8.09 -14.39 11.71
N LYS A 45 -8.30 -13.41 10.82
CA LYS A 45 -8.91 -13.67 9.51
C LYS A 45 -7.80 -13.96 8.49
N PRO A 46 -7.86 -15.05 7.71
CA PRO A 46 -6.99 -15.19 6.56
C PRO A 46 -7.20 -13.97 5.68
N LYS A 47 -6.13 -13.18 5.47
CA LYS A 47 -6.18 -12.07 4.52
C LYS A 47 -6.58 -12.67 3.17
N PRO A 48 -7.57 -12.13 2.45
CA PRO A 48 -7.82 -12.58 1.09
C PRO A 48 -6.50 -12.51 0.35
N LYS A 49 -6.13 -13.60 -0.34
CA LYS A 49 -4.92 -13.65 -1.15
C LYS A 49 -5.18 -12.79 -2.39
N VAL A 50 -5.08 -11.47 -2.21
CA VAL A 50 -5.19 -10.52 -3.31
C VAL A 50 -3.95 -10.76 -4.17
N ASP A 51 -4.17 -11.21 -5.40
CA ASP A 51 -3.11 -11.34 -6.38
C ASP A 51 -2.54 -9.94 -6.66
N GLY A 52 -1.29 -9.71 -6.26
CA GLY A 52 -0.62 -8.42 -6.48
C GLY A 52 -0.47 -8.06 -7.96
N ARG A 53 -0.73 -9.01 -8.89
CA ARG A 53 -0.79 -8.79 -10.34
C ARG A 53 -2.09 -8.10 -10.78
N SER A 54 -3.23 -8.40 -10.15
CA SER A 54 -4.50 -7.71 -10.47
C SER A 54 -4.52 -6.26 -9.96
N LEU A 55 -3.57 -5.90 -9.09
CA LEU A 55 -3.35 -4.55 -8.59
C LEU A 55 -2.39 -3.71 -9.45
N ARG A 56 -1.82 -4.25 -10.54
CA ARG A 56 -0.85 -3.52 -11.38
C ARG A 56 -1.30 -3.42 -12.84
N ALA A 57 -1.11 -2.21 -13.36
CA ALA A 57 -1.27 -1.73 -14.73
C ALA A 57 -2.71 -1.35 -15.16
N THR A 58 -3.23 -0.26 -14.60
CA THR A 58 -3.96 0.67 -15.49
C THR A 58 -2.92 1.29 -16.42
N ASN A 59 -3.08 1.20 -17.74
CA ASN A 59 -2.17 1.80 -18.73
C ASN A 59 -2.26 3.35 -18.78
N ARG A 60 -2.65 3.97 -17.67
CA ARG A 60 -2.81 5.42 -17.50
C ARG A 60 -1.43 6.04 -17.27
N THR A 61 -0.83 6.56 -18.34
CA THR A 61 0.51 7.17 -18.32
C THR A 61 0.50 8.69 -18.20
N ALA A 62 -0.66 9.33 -18.41
CA ALA A 62 -0.83 10.77 -18.38
C ALA A 62 -1.88 11.19 -17.34
N GLN A 63 -1.71 12.40 -16.77
CA GLN A 63 -2.64 13.02 -15.83
C GLN A 63 -3.22 14.29 -16.43
N LEU A 64 -4.51 14.53 -16.20
CA LEU A 64 -5.18 15.80 -16.51
C LEU A 64 -5.48 16.52 -15.19
N ASN A 65 -4.66 17.51 -14.85
CA ASN A 65 -4.84 18.32 -13.65
C ASN A 65 -5.66 19.57 -13.99
N MET A 66 -6.75 19.80 -13.25
CA MET A 66 -7.56 21.00 -13.36
C MET A 66 -7.92 21.55 -11.98
N SER A 67 -7.80 22.87 -11.82
CA SER A 67 -8.29 23.57 -10.64
C SER A 67 -9.76 23.90 -10.84
N VAL A 68 -10.63 23.32 -10.00
CA VAL A 68 -12.08 23.53 -10.04
C VAL A 68 -12.59 23.93 -8.65
N LYS A 69 -13.79 24.49 -8.58
CA LYS A 69 -14.49 24.69 -7.31
C LYS A 69 -14.87 23.34 -6.71
N GLN A 70 -15.05 23.31 -5.38
CA GLN A 70 -15.47 22.10 -4.66
C GLN A 70 -16.83 21.61 -5.15
N GLU A 71 -17.79 22.51 -5.36
CA GLU A 71 -19.13 22.22 -5.90
C GLU A 71 -19.03 21.46 -7.24
N THR A 72 -18.22 21.97 -8.17
CA THR A 72 -18.03 21.35 -9.50
C THR A 72 -17.42 19.95 -9.40
N ARG A 73 -16.49 19.75 -8.45
CA ARG A 73 -15.90 18.43 -8.21
C ARG A 73 -16.94 17.45 -7.67
N ASP A 74 -17.77 17.88 -6.73
CA ASP A 74 -18.76 17.03 -6.09
C ASP A 74 -19.87 16.65 -7.08
N ASP A 75 -20.31 17.60 -7.90
CA ASP A 75 -21.27 17.35 -8.99
C ASP A 75 -20.72 16.33 -10.00
N PHE A 76 -19.46 16.48 -10.41
CA PHE A 76 -18.81 15.55 -11.34
C PHE A 76 -18.85 14.10 -10.81
N TRP A 77 -18.48 13.89 -9.54
CA TRP A 77 -18.47 12.55 -8.95
C TRP A 77 -19.88 12.01 -8.68
N THR A 78 -20.82 12.88 -8.35
CA THR A 78 -22.23 12.50 -8.17
C THR A 78 -22.79 11.94 -9.48
N LEU A 79 -22.66 12.70 -10.58
CA LEU A 79 -23.10 12.28 -11.91
C LEU A 79 -22.38 11.01 -12.40
N ALA A 80 -21.07 10.91 -12.18
CA ALA A 80 -20.31 9.71 -12.53
C ALA A 80 -20.84 8.48 -11.79
N SER A 81 -21.14 8.60 -10.49
CA SER A 81 -21.64 7.50 -9.67
C SER A 81 -23.05 7.06 -10.07
N GLU A 82 -23.93 8.01 -10.36
CA GLU A 82 -25.32 7.74 -10.78
C GLU A 82 -25.37 6.96 -12.10
N GLN A 83 -24.41 7.20 -12.99
CA GLN A 83 -24.28 6.50 -14.27
C GLN A 83 -23.44 5.21 -14.18
N GLY A 84 -23.00 4.83 -12.98
CA GLY A 84 -22.27 3.58 -12.75
C GLY A 84 -20.80 3.59 -13.20
N PHE A 85 -20.21 4.77 -13.42
CA PHE A 85 -18.79 4.89 -13.75
C PHE A 85 -17.93 4.72 -12.50
N ASN A 86 -16.95 3.81 -12.59
CA ASN A 86 -16.03 3.50 -11.51
C ASN A 86 -14.76 4.37 -11.54
N THR A 87 -14.48 5.01 -12.68
CA THR A 87 -13.31 5.88 -12.83
C THR A 87 -13.70 7.20 -13.49
N GLY A 88 -13.05 8.29 -13.05
CA GLY A 88 -13.29 9.62 -13.63
C GLY A 88 -12.87 9.71 -15.10
N GLU A 89 -11.94 8.87 -15.56
CA GLU A 89 -11.56 8.81 -16.97
C GLU A 89 -12.70 8.25 -17.83
N ASP A 90 -13.38 7.19 -17.38
CA ASP A 90 -14.50 6.59 -18.13
C ASP A 90 -15.63 7.60 -18.32
N PHE A 91 -15.99 8.32 -17.26
CA PHE A 91 -17.00 9.37 -17.33
C PHE A 91 -16.55 10.54 -18.22
N LEU A 92 -15.27 10.94 -18.15
CA LEU A 92 -14.73 11.99 -19.01
C LEU A 92 -14.73 11.59 -20.48
N ILE A 93 -14.43 10.32 -20.80
CA ILE A 93 -14.51 9.79 -22.18
C ILE A 93 -15.94 9.90 -22.70
N GLU A 94 -16.94 9.55 -21.89
CA GLU A 94 -18.33 9.64 -22.29
C GLU A 94 -18.77 11.09 -22.52
N LEU A 95 -18.37 12.02 -21.64
CA LEU A 95 -18.59 13.46 -21.85
C LEU A 95 -17.96 13.95 -23.17
N MET A 96 -16.75 13.51 -23.49
CA MET A 96 -16.10 13.86 -24.76
C MET A 96 -16.82 13.26 -25.97
N ASN A 97 -17.32 12.03 -25.88
CA ASN A 97 -18.08 11.38 -26.94
C ASN A 97 -19.40 12.12 -27.19
N PHE A 98 -20.14 12.42 -26.11
CA PHE A 98 -21.36 13.21 -26.16
C PHE A 98 -21.12 14.58 -26.81
N TYR A 99 -20.05 15.28 -26.43
CA TYR A 99 -19.72 16.57 -27.03
C TYR A 99 -19.37 16.47 -28.52
N ARG A 100 -18.69 15.40 -28.95
CA ARG A 100 -18.38 15.16 -30.38
C ARG A 100 -19.63 14.85 -31.21
N GLN A 101 -20.61 14.16 -30.64
CA GLN A 101 -21.85 13.78 -31.32
C GLN A 101 -22.82 14.94 -31.47
N ASN A 102 -22.82 15.88 -30.52
CA ASN A 102 -23.70 17.05 -30.52
C ASN A 102 -23.04 18.32 -31.08
N LYS A 103 -21.96 18.15 -31.85
CA LYS A 103 -21.28 19.22 -32.56
C LYS A 103 -21.73 19.24 -34.02
#